data_AF-A0A7J6TG47-F1
#
_entry.id   AF-A0A7J6TG47-F1
#
_cell.length_a   1.000
_cell.length_b   1.000
_cell.length_c   1.000
_cell.angle_alpha   90.00
_cell.angle_beta   90.00
_cell.angle_gamma   90.00
#
_symmetry.space_group_name_H-M   'P 1'
#
loop_
_entity.id
_entity.type
_entity.pdbx_description
1 polymer ?
#
loop_
_entity_poly.entity_id
_entity_poly.type
_entity_poly.pdbx_seq_one_letter_code
_entity_poly.pdbx_strand_id
1 'polypeptide(L)'
;MDAPKVGLIFIDHGAPMPPWNKAHEEMLPAIEKELREEGYGGTFAALRWCHMEFAGPDIKTTMDRLEAEGMDRVIAIPIFTSVSSHSERDLPNALNIRY
;
A
#
# COMPACT_ATOMS: atom_id res chain seq x y z
N MET A 1 26.86 2.19 -5.48
CA MET A 1 25.41 2.36 -5.66
C MET A 1 24.81 2.37 -4.28
N ASP A 2 23.95 3.34 -3.97
CA ASP A 2 23.24 3.38 -2.69
C ASP A 2 22.32 2.17 -2.54
N ALA A 3 21.93 1.83 -1.30
CA ALA A 3 20.96 0.78 -1.07
C ALA A 3 19.59 1.19 -1.66
N PRO A 4 18.83 0.26 -2.27
CA PRO A 4 17.56 0.58 -2.91
C PRO A 4 16.56 1.11 -1.88
N LYS A 5 15.88 2.22 -2.20
CA LYS A 5 14.78 2.75 -1.39
C LYS A 5 13.54 1.92 -1.62
N VAL A 6 13.02 1.33 -0.54
CA VAL A 6 11.84 0.46 -0.58
C VAL A 6 10.64 1.19 -0.01
N GLY A 7 9.58 1.30 -0.80
CA GLY A 7 8.25 1.70 -0.34
C GLY A 7 7.42 0.47 0.08
N LEU A 8 6.60 0.61 1.11
CA LEU A 8 5.60 -0.37 1.52
C LEU A 8 4.21 0.24 1.38
N ILE A 9 3.34 -0.42 0.61
CA ILE A 9 1.95 0.01 0.45
C ILE A 9 0.99 -1.07 0.92
N PHE A 10 -0.05 -0.63 1.63
CA PHE A 10 -1.21 -1.44 1.99
C PHE A 10 -2.36 -1.07 1.07
N ILE A 11 -3.00 -2.09 0.50
CA ILE A 11 -4.04 -1.90 -0.52
C ILE A 11 -5.28 -2.64 -0.06
N ASP A 12 -6.34 -1.91 0.21
CA ASP A 12 -7.66 -2.47 0.45
C ASP A 12 -8.56 -2.27 -0.79
N HIS A 13 -9.81 -2.72 -0.70
CA HIS A 13 -10.79 -2.42 -1.74
C HIS A 13 -11.21 -0.94 -1.77
N GLY A 14 -11.35 -0.31 -0.61
CA GLY A 14 -12.03 0.98 -0.43
C GLY A 14 -13.55 0.83 -0.42
N ALA A 15 -14.23 1.78 0.22
CA ALA A 15 -15.68 1.78 0.38
C ALA A 15 -16.31 3.15 0.04
N PRO A 16 -17.54 3.18 -0.48
CA PRO A 16 -18.27 4.44 -0.70
C PRO A 16 -18.58 5.21 0.58
N MET A 17 -18.57 4.54 1.74
CA MET A 17 -18.86 5.16 3.03
C MET A 17 -17.56 5.61 3.71
N PRO A 18 -17.35 6.93 3.91
CA PRO A 18 -16.10 7.46 4.47
C PRO A 18 -15.65 6.84 5.81
N PRO A 19 -16.55 6.51 6.77
CA PRO A 19 -16.12 5.90 8.03
C PRO A 19 -15.41 4.56 7.87
N TRP A 20 -15.69 3.82 6.78
CA TRP A 20 -15.06 2.52 6.53
C TRP A 20 -13.64 2.64 5.99
N ASN A 21 -13.30 3.78 5.38
CA ASN A 21 -11.94 4.05 4.90
C ASN A 21 -11.05 4.59 6.03
N LYS A 22 -11.64 5.20 7.07
CA LYS A 22 -10.91 5.87 8.16
C LYS A 22 -10.16 4.88 9.07
N ALA A 23 -10.71 3.69 9.27
CA ALA A 23 -10.08 2.66 10.11
C ALA A 23 -8.66 2.30 9.62
N HIS A 24 -8.41 2.44 8.33
CA HIS A 24 -7.14 2.12 7.69
C HIS A 24 -6.06 3.19 7.89
N GLU A 25 -6.44 4.47 7.83
CA GLU A 25 -5.55 5.58 8.19
C GLU A 25 -5.11 5.49 9.65
N GLU A 26 -6.01 5.01 10.52
CA GLU A 26 -5.73 4.82 11.95
C GLU A 26 -4.80 3.62 12.23
N MET A 27 -4.71 2.64 11.31
CA MET A 27 -3.82 1.49 11.44
C MET A 27 -2.36 1.79 11.08
N LEU A 28 -2.10 2.73 10.15
CA LEU A 28 -0.74 3.04 9.69
C LEU A 28 0.25 3.36 10.83
N PRO A 29 -0.07 4.24 11.80
CA PRO A 29 0.84 4.53 12.92
C PRO A 29 1.13 3.30 13.80
N ALA A 30 0.13 2.43 13.98
CA ALA A 30 0.32 1.19 14.74
C ALA A 30 1.24 0.22 13.99
N ILE A 31 1.09 0.10 12.67
CA ILE A 31 1.96 -0.72 11.81
C ILE A 31 3.39 -0.17 11.81
N GLU A 32 3.57 1.14 11.67
CA GLU A 32 4.90 1.78 11.73
C GLU A 32 5.59 1.52 13.07
N LYS A 33 4.83 1.59 14.17
CA LYS A 33 5.32 1.25 15.50
C LYS A 33 5.77 -0.22 15.57
N GLU A 34 4.91 -1.14 15.15
CA GLU A 34 5.19 -2.58 15.18
C GLU A 34 6.44 -2.92 14.36
N LEU A 35 6.54 -2.40 13.13
CA LEU A 35 7.71 -2.63 12.27
C LEU A 35 9.00 -2.15 12.91
N ARG A 36 8.97 -1.02 13.62
CA ARG A 36 10.16 -0.54 14.35
C ARG A 36 10.51 -1.46 15.51
N GLU A 37 9.52 -1.92 16.27
CA GLU A 37 9.71 -2.80 17.44
C GLU A 37 10.23 -4.19 17.02
N GLU A 38 9.79 -4.70 15.87
CA GLU A 38 10.26 -5.94 15.25
C GLU A 38 11.59 -5.80 14.49
N GLY A 39 12.26 -4.63 14.56
CA GLY A 39 13.58 -4.42 13.99
C GLY A 39 13.61 -4.10 12.49
N TYR A 40 12.46 -3.84 11.86
CA TYR A 40 12.35 -3.35 10.48
C TYR A 40 12.46 -1.82 10.37
N GLY A 41 12.80 -1.12 11.46
CA GLY A 41 13.03 0.33 11.45
C GLY A 41 14.06 0.74 10.38
N GLY A 42 13.68 1.67 9.51
CA GLY A 42 14.53 2.14 8.40
C GLY A 42 14.61 1.19 7.19
N THR A 43 13.94 0.03 7.22
CA THR A 43 13.83 -0.88 6.05
C THR A 43 13.01 -0.25 4.93
N PHE A 44 11.93 0.44 5.31
CA PHE A 44 11.02 1.10 4.37
C PHE A 44 11.23 2.60 4.44
N ALA A 45 11.53 3.21 3.28
CA ALA A 45 11.70 4.65 3.16
C ALA A 45 10.35 5.39 3.12
N ALA A 46 9.27 4.69 2.79
CA ALA A 46 7.91 5.21 2.82
C ALA A 46 6.91 4.11 3.16
N LEU A 47 5.91 4.43 3.99
CA LEU A 47 4.72 3.61 4.22
C LEU A 47 3.49 4.38 3.76
N ARG A 48 2.60 3.75 2.99
CA ARG A 48 1.37 4.35 2.50
C ARG A 48 0.21 3.37 2.55
N TRP A 49 -1.00 3.92 2.61
CA TRP A 49 -2.23 3.18 2.41
C TRP A 49 -2.93 3.72 1.17
N CYS A 50 -3.51 2.85 0.37
CA CYS A 50 -4.33 3.23 -0.78
C CYS A 50 -5.48 2.26 -1.02
N HIS A 51 -6.40 2.69 -1.86
CA HIS A 51 -7.64 1.97 -2.14
C HIS A 51 -7.69 1.56 -3.61
N MET A 52 -8.31 0.41 -3.89
CA MET A 52 -8.61 0.00 -5.26
C MET A 52 -9.71 0.87 -5.88
N GLU A 53 -10.76 1.16 -5.10
CA GLU A 53 -11.99 1.81 -5.57
C GLU A 53 -12.58 2.75 -4.51
N PHE A 54 -13.52 3.61 -4.93
CA PHE A 54 -14.40 4.46 -4.11
C PHE A 54 -13.76 5.54 -3.22
N ALA A 55 -12.48 5.42 -2.89
CA ALA A 55 -11.78 6.29 -1.96
C ALA A 55 -10.38 6.64 -2.47
N GLY A 56 -9.86 7.77 -1.98
CA GLY A 56 -8.50 8.22 -2.26
C GLY A 56 -7.62 8.11 -1.02
N PRO A 57 -6.30 7.95 -1.18
CA PRO A 57 -5.60 7.87 -2.47
C PRO A 57 -5.78 6.51 -3.16
N ASP A 58 -5.84 6.52 -4.49
CA ASP A 58 -5.88 5.29 -5.29
C ASP A 58 -4.47 4.72 -5.53
N ILE A 59 -4.40 3.51 -6.11
CA ILE A 59 -3.14 2.83 -6.43
C ILE A 59 -2.26 3.72 -7.32
N LYS A 60 -2.80 4.27 -8.41
CA LYS A 60 -2.02 5.07 -9.36
C LYS A 60 -1.41 6.30 -8.69
N THR A 61 -2.23 7.08 -7.98
CA THR A 61 -1.82 8.29 -7.25
C THR A 61 -0.73 7.96 -6.23
N THR A 62 -0.83 6.80 -5.57
CA THR A 62 0.15 6.36 -4.59
C THR A 62 1.46 5.96 -5.26
N MET A 63 1.40 5.24 -6.38
CA MET A 63 2.59 4.87 -7.15
C MET A 63 3.28 6.09 -7.74
N ASP A 64 2.55 7.05 -8.33
CA ASP A 64 3.10 8.31 -8.84
C ASP A 64 3.86 9.09 -7.74
N ARG A 65 3.32 9.09 -6.50
CA ARG A 65 3.99 9.71 -5.35
C ARG A 65 5.27 8.99 -4.95
N LEU A 66 5.24 7.65 -4.88
CA LEU A 66 6.42 6.86 -4.54
C LEU A 66 7.52 7.00 -5.60
N GLU A 67 7.14 7.08 -6.88
CA GLU A 67 8.06 7.38 -7.97
C GLU A 67 8.69 8.77 -7.80
N ALA A 68 7.89 9.80 -7.51
CA ALA A 68 8.39 11.16 -7.26
C ALA A 68 9.31 11.25 -6.03
N GLU A 69 9.12 10.38 -5.02
CA GLU A 69 9.98 10.25 -3.83
C GLU A 69 11.27 9.44 -4.11
N GLY A 70 11.40 8.88 -5.32
CA GLY A 70 12.57 8.13 -5.76
C GLY A 70 12.67 6.72 -5.16
N MET A 71 11.54 6.04 -4.99
CA MET A 71 11.52 4.63 -4.56
C MET A 71 11.99 3.72 -5.70
N ASP A 72 12.94 2.85 -5.41
CA ASP A 72 13.48 1.86 -6.36
C ASP A 72 12.63 0.58 -6.40
N ARG A 73 11.94 0.28 -5.30
CA ARG A 73 11.09 -0.90 -5.15
C ARG A 73 9.87 -0.58 -4.32
N VAL A 74 8.73 -1.17 -4.69
CA VAL A 74 7.50 -1.12 -3.89
C VAL A 74 7.09 -2.55 -3.52
N ILE A 75 6.83 -2.77 -2.23
CA ILE A 75 6.16 -3.97 -1.73
C ILE A 75 4.69 -3.62 -1.54
N ALA A 76 3.82 -4.33 -2.26
CA ALA A 76 2.38 -4.15 -2.18
C ALA A 76 1.73 -5.28 -1.38
N ILE A 77 1.05 -4.92 -0.28
CA ILE A 77 0.37 -5.86 0.60
C ILE A 77 -1.15 -5.72 0.43
N PRO A 78 -1.82 -6.70 -0.21
CA PRO A 78 -3.27 -6.71 -0.29
C PRO A 78 -3.89 -7.02 1.08
N ILE A 79 -4.71 -6.10 1.60
CA ILE A 79 -5.44 -6.25 2.86
C ILE A 79 -6.82 -6.82 2.58
N PHE A 80 -6.88 -8.15 2.47
CA PHE A 80 -8.11 -8.91 2.24
C PHE A 80 -8.18 -10.12 3.16
N THR A 81 -9.38 -10.48 3.61
CA THR A 81 -9.60 -11.67 4.45
C THR A 81 -9.54 -12.98 3.67
N SER A 82 -9.81 -12.94 2.37
CA SER A 82 -9.83 -14.10 1.49
C SER A 82 -9.47 -13.73 0.07
N VAL A 83 -9.03 -14.73 -0.68
CA VAL A 83 -8.72 -14.61 -2.11
C VAL A 83 -10.01 -14.44 -2.90
N SER A 84 -10.00 -13.53 -3.86
CA SER A 84 -11.09 -13.26 -4.79
C SER A 84 -10.57 -12.76 -6.14
N SER A 85 -11.47 -12.45 -7.08
CA SER A 85 -11.08 -11.82 -8.36
C SER A 85 -10.31 -10.52 -8.17
N HIS A 86 -10.58 -9.77 -7.10
CA HIS A 86 -9.83 -8.54 -6.81
C HIS A 86 -8.37 -8.82 -6.50
N SER A 87 -8.06 -9.83 -5.67
CA SER A 87 -6.68 -10.18 -5.35
C SER A 87 -5.98 -10.93 -6.49
N GLU A 88 -6.70 -11.70 -7.30
CA GLU A 88 -6.10 -12.57 -8.34
C GLU A 88 -5.92 -11.90 -9.70
N ARG A 89 -6.78 -10.94 -10.03
CA ARG A 89 -6.83 -10.33 -11.36
C ARG A 89 -6.79 -8.82 -11.28
N ASP A 90 -7.73 -8.21 -10.58
CA ASP A 90 -7.95 -6.78 -10.72
C ASP A 90 -6.80 -5.96 -10.10
N LEU A 91 -6.32 -6.35 -8.91
CA LEU A 91 -5.16 -5.74 -8.27
C LEU A 91 -3.85 -6.01 -9.03
N PRO A 92 -3.51 -7.25 -9.42
CA PRO A 92 -2.35 -7.50 -10.27
C PRO A 92 -2.34 -6.69 -11.57
N ASN A 93 -3.50 -6.49 -12.20
CA ASN A 93 -3.62 -5.66 -13.40
C ASN A 93 -3.42 -4.17 -13.07
N ALA A 94 -4.01 -3.68 -11.97
CA ALA A 94 -3.83 -2.30 -11.51
C ALA A 94 -2.37 -1.97 -11.14
N LEU A 95 -1.63 -2.96 -10.63
CA LEU A 95 -0.19 -2.87 -10.36
C LEU A 95 0.69 -3.19 -11.58
N ASN A 96 0.08 -3.51 -12.72
CA ASN A 96 0.78 -3.83 -13.97
C ASN A 96 1.76 -5.02 -13.85
N ILE A 97 1.45 -5.99 -12.97
CA ILE A 97 2.27 -7.20 -12.72
C ILE A 97 1.71 -8.46 -13.38
N ARG A 98 0.48 -8.42 -13.89
CA ARG A 98 -0.15 -9.50 -14.65
C ARG A 98 -0.83 -8.91 -15.89
N TYR A 99 -0.65 -9.59 -17.02
CA TYR A 99 -1.29 -9.29 -18.31
C TYR A 99 -2.00 -10.56 -18.80
#